data_AF-A0A3C1CL66-F1
#
_entry.id   AF-A0A3C1CL66-F1
#
_cell.length_a   1.000
_cell.length_b   1.000
_cell.length_c   1.000
_cell.angle_alpha   90.00
_cell.angle_beta   90.00
_cell.angle_gamma   90.00
#
_symmetry.space_group_name_H-M   'P 1'
#
loop_
_entity.id
_entity.type
_entity.pdbx_description
1 polymer ?
#
loop_
_entity_poly.entity_id
_entity_poly.type
_entity_poly.pdbx_seq_one_letter_code
_entity_poly.pdbx_strand_id
1 'polypeptide(L)'
;AFQGTMLRAADAYIDTEAMRVTTWQAAWRLDTGRPTAQAVAVAKWWASEAGQRVAHTTQHLHGGLGADISYPIHRYFLWAKQIELMLEGPAAQLARLGDLVADELLAGLPERP
;
A
#
# COMPACT_ATOMS: atom_id res chain seq x y z
N ALA A 1 -21.10 6.74 -19.20
CA ALA A 1 -21.40 5.64 -18.25
C ALA A 1 -20.93 6.05 -16.85
N PHE A 2 -21.84 6.48 -15.97
CA PHE A 2 -21.50 6.98 -14.63
C PHE A 2 -21.20 5.87 -13.60
N GLN A 3 -21.74 4.66 -13.81
CA GLN A 3 -21.53 3.54 -12.90
C GLN A 3 -20.05 3.10 -12.83
N GLY A 4 -19.33 3.09 -13.95
CA GLY A 4 -17.90 2.73 -13.96
C GLY A 4 -17.02 3.70 -13.17
N THR A 5 -17.34 4.99 -13.19
CA THR A 5 -16.67 6.03 -12.40
C THR A 5 -16.91 5.82 -10.90
N MET A 6 -18.15 5.52 -10.51
CA MET A 6 -18.52 5.24 -9.12
C MET A 6 -17.85 3.95 -8.59
N LEU A 7 -17.78 2.90 -9.41
CA LEU A 7 -17.11 1.65 -9.03
C LEU A 7 -15.62 1.88 -8.78
N ARG A 8 -14.94 2.62 -9.65
CA ARG A 8 -13.52 2.97 -9.43
C ARG A 8 -13.31 3.80 -8.16
N ALA A 9 -14.20 4.75 -7.89
CA ALA A 9 -14.14 5.51 -6.64
C ALA A 9 -14.34 4.62 -5.41
N ALA A 10 -15.23 3.63 -5.49
CA ALA A 10 -15.44 2.65 -4.43
C ALA A 10 -14.21 1.74 -4.23
N ASP A 11 -13.56 1.28 -5.31
CA ASP A 11 -12.33 0.49 -5.23
C ASP A 11 -11.20 1.28 -4.57
N ALA A 12 -11.02 2.55 -4.95
CA ALA A 12 -10.03 3.44 -4.34
C ALA A 12 -10.31 3.71 -2.85
N TYR A 13 -11.60 3.76 -2.46
CA TYR A 13 -11.99 3.85 -1.06
C TYR A 13 -11.59 2.59 -0.28
N ILE A 14 -11.87 1.40 -0.82
CA ILE A 14 -11.48 0.12 -0.19
C ILE A 14 -9.96 0.03 -0.03
N ASP A 15 -9.20 0.41 -1.05
CA ASP A 15 -7.73 0.47 -1.01
C ASP A 15 -7.24 1.42 0.10
N THR A 16 -7.87 2.60 0.23
CA THR A 16 -7.54 3.57 1.29
C THR A 16 -7.80 3.01 2.69
N GLU A 17 -8.92 2.31 2.87
CA GLU A 17 -9.23 1.68 4.15
C GLU A 17 -8.26 0.53 4.45
N ALA A 18 -7.90 -0.30 3.47
CA ALA A 18 -6.89 -1.35 3.63
C ALA A 18 -5.52 -0.78 4.04
N MET A 19 -5.09 0.33 3.44
CA MET A 19 -3.89 1.07 3.85
C MET A 19 -3.99 1.56 5.30
N ARG A 20 -5.16 2.08 5.71
CA ARG A 20 -5.40 2.59 7.06
C ARG A 20 -5.28 1.49 8.12
N VAL A 21 -6.00 0.37 7.96
CA VAL A 21 -5.97 -0.73 8.94
C VAL A 21 -4.57 -1.33 9.05
N THR A 22 -3.88 -1.57 7.93
CA THR A 22 -2.55 -2.18 7.95
C THR A 22 -1.50 -1.26 8.59
N THR A 23 -1.56 0.05 8.31
CA THR A 23 -0.70 1.05 8.96
C THR A 23 -0.92 1.09 10.46
N TRP A 24 -2.17 1.13 10.92
CA TRP A 24 -2.47 1.16 12.35
C TRP A 24 -2.10 -0.15 13.06
N GLN A 25 -2.27 -1.29 12.40
CA GLN A 25 -1.83 -2.58 12.93
C GLN A 25 -0.31 -2.60 13.15
N ALA A 26 0.47 -2.12 12.17
CA ALA A 26 1.92 -2.03 12.28
C ALA A 26 2.34 -1.08 13.42
N ALA A 27 1.72 0.09 13.51
CA ALA A 27 1.97 1.06 14.58
C ALA A 27 1.65 0.49 15.97
N TRP A 28 0.51 -0.19 16.11
CA TRP A 28 0.12 -0.80 17.38
C TRP A 28 1.05 -1.95 17.80
N ARG A 29 1.48 -2.79 16.86
CA ARG A 29 2.45 -3.87 17.16
C ARG A 29 3.79 -3.29 17.60
N LEU A 30 4.23 -2.21 16.96
CA LEU A 30 5.45 -1.50 17.33
C LEU A 30 5.36 -0.94 18.75
N ASP A 31 4.28 -0.23 19.06
CA ASP A 31 4.02 0.40 20.37
C ASP A 31 3.92 -0.64 21.50
N THR A 32 3.36 -1.82 21.21
CA THR A 32 3.15 -2.90 22.19
C THR A 32 4.29 -3.92 22.27
N GLY A 33 5.42 -3.68 21.58
CA GLY A 33 6.58 -4.57 21.60
C GLY A 33 6.33 -5.95 20.99
N ARG A 34 5.34 -6.06 20.10
CA ARG A 34 4.98 -7.32 19.43
C ARG A 34 5.84 -7.54 18.17
N PRO A 35 5.91 -8.78 17.65
CA PRO A 35 6.52 -9.03 16.34
C PRO A 35 5.92 -8.12 15.27
N THR A 36 6.78 -7.27 14.68
CA THR A 36 6.37 -6.11 13.88
C THR A 36 6.86 -6.17 12.43
N ALA A 37 7.92 -6.95 12.13
CA ALA A 37 8.55 -6.98 10.81
C ALA A 37 7.56 -7.25 9.66
N GLN A 38 6.76 -8.31 9.76
CA GLN A 38 5.74 -8.63 8.75
C GLN A 38 4.66 -7.54 8.65
N ALA A 39 4.18 -7.01 9.77
CA ALA A 39 3.14 -5.98 9.78
C ALA A 39 3.62 -4.68 9.11
N VAL A 40 4.87 -4.28 9.34
CA VAL A 40 5.49 -3.13 8.66
C VAL A 40 5.66 -3.39 7.17
N ALA A 41 6.12 -4.58 6.77
CA ALA A 41 6.26 -4.93 5.35
C ALA A 41 4.90 -4.93 4.64
N VAL A 42 3.84 -5.46 5.27
CA VAL A 42 2.46 -5.42 4.75
C VAL A 42 1.98 -3.97 4.62
N ALA A 43 2.12 -3.16 5.67
CA ALA A 43 1.69 -1.75 5.64
C ALA A 43 2.42 -0.96 4.54
N LYS A 44 3.74 -1.17 4.40
CA LYS A 44 4.55 -0.52 3.37
C LYS A 44 4.17 -0.97 1.97
N TRP A 45 3.88 -2.26 1.77
CA TRP A 45 3.40 -2.76 0.48
C TRP A 45 2.06 -2.12 0.09
N TRP A 46 1.09 -2.05 1.02
CA TRP A 46 -0.18 -1.36 0.77
C TRP A 46 0.03 0.12 0.45
N ALA A 47 0.92 0.81 1.18
CA ALA A 47 1.24 2.21 0.90
C ALA A 47 1.87 2.42 -0.48
N SER A 48 2.69 1.47 -0.96
CA SER A 48 3.27 1.53 -2.30
C SER A 48 2.28 1.17 -3.40
N GLU A 49 1.70 -0.03 -3.35
CA GLU A 49 0.92 -0.57 -4.46
C GLU A 49 -0.50 0.03 -4.51
N ALA A 50 -1.22 0.01 -3.38
CA ALA A 50 -2.57 0.56 -3.32
C ALA A 50 -2.55 2.09 -3.35
N GLY A 51 -1.54 2.73 -2.75
CA GLY A 51 -1.33 4.17 -2.86
C GLY A 51 -1.23 4.64 -4.32
N GLN A 52 -0.52 3.91 -5.17
CA GLN A 52 -0.47 4.17 -6.62
C GLN A 52 -1.83 3.99 -7.29
N ARG A 53 -2.56 2.90 -6.99
CA ARG A 53 -3.89 2.67 -7.57
C ARG A 53 -4.88 3.78 -7.23
N VAL A 54 -4.87 4.25 -5.97
CA VAL A 54 -5.70 5.38 -5.51
C VAL A 54 -5.32 6.66 -6.24
N ALA A 55 -4.03 6.98 -6.31
CA ALA A 55 -3.54 8.18 -7.02
C ALA A 55 -3.89 8.16 -8.51
N HIS A 56 -3.72 7.02 -9.18
CA HIS A 56 -4.06 6.88 -10.59
C HIS A 56 -5.57 6.94 -10.84
N THR A 57 -6.36 6.32 -9.96
CA THR A 57 -7.82 6.40 -10.02
C THR A 57 -8.28 7.85 -9.85
N THR A 58 -7.83 8.54 -8.82
CA THR A 58 -8.21 9.93 -8.57
C THR A 58 -7.79 10.85 -9.73
N GLN A 59 -6.60 10.67 -10.29
CA GLN A 59 -6.17 11.37 -11.51
C GLN A 59 -7.15 11.16 -12.67
N HIS A 60 -7.54 9.91 -12.94
CA HIS A 60 -8.47 9.54 -14.00
C HIS A 60 -9.86 10.14 -13.79
N LEU A 61 -10.35 10.17 -12.55
CA LEU A 61 -11.66 10.75 -12.21
C LEU A 61 -11.76 12.26 -12.50
N HIS A 62 -10.63 12.97 -12.50
CA HIS A 62 -10.57 14.40 -12.83
C HIS A 62 -10.42 14.68 -14.34
N GLY A 63 -10.27 13.64 -15.17
CA GLY A 63 -10.16 13.78 -16.63
C GLY A 63 -9.00 14.69 -17.04
N GLY A 64 -9.25 15.61 -17.98
CA GLY A 64 -8.23 16.53 -18.50
C GLY A 64 -7.61 17.47 -17.44
N LEU A 65 -8.37 17.82 -16.40
CA LEU A 65 -7.86 18.62 -15.27
C LEU A 65 -6.80 17.88 -14.45
N GLY A 66 -6.73 16.55 -14.56
CA GLY A 66 -5.69 15.76 -13.91
C GLY A 66 -4.30 16.25 -14.26
N ALA A 67 -4.03 16.52 -15.55
CA ALA A 67 -2.71 16.91 -16.04
C ALA A 67 -2.40 18.40 -15.84
N ASP A 68 -3.38 19.19 -15.40
CA ASP A 68 -3.20 20.62 -15.18
C ASP A 68 -2.43 20.87 -13.88
N ILE A 69 -1.24 21.48 -14.00
CA ILE A 69 -0.38 21.80 -12.85
C ILE A 69 -0.89 22.99 -12.01
N SER A 70 -1.89 23.72 -12.50
CA SER A 70 -2.60 24.73 -11.71
C SER A 70 -3.69 24.10 -10.82
N TYR A 71 -4.14 22.87 -11.14
CA TYR A 71 -5.10 22.10 -10.36
C TYR A 71 -4.37 21.15 -9.40
N PRO A 72 -4.77 20.99 -8.12
CA PRO A 72 -3.91 20.37 -7.10
C PRO A 72 -3.70 18.85 -7.25
N ILE A 73 -4.50 18.13 -8.02
CA ILE A 73 -4.50 16.65 -8.02
C ILE A 73 -3.17 16.03 -8.45
N HIS A 74 -2.44 16.66 -9.38
CA HIS A 74 -1.13 16.18 -9.83
C HIS A 74 -0.12 16.07 -8.67
N ARG A 75 -0.25 16.89 -7.62
CA ARG A 75 0.62 16.85 -6.44
C ARG A 75 0.45 15.54 -5.67
N TYR A 76 -0.79 15.06 -5.53
CA TYR A 76 -1.09 13.79 -4.87
C TYR A 76 -0.53 12.61 -5.66
N PHE A 77 -0.59 12.67 -6.99
CA PHE A 77 0.06 11.68 -7.85
C PHE A 77 1.57 11.64 -7.64
N LEU A 78 2.23 12.80 -7.64
CA LEU A 78 3.67 12.91 -7.43
C LEU A 78 4.07 12.44 -6.03
N TRP A 79 3.32 12.80 -4.99
CA TRP A 79 3.56 12.34 -3.62
C TRP A 79 3.38 10.83 -3.48
N ALA A 80 2.32 10.26 -4.06
CA ALA A 80 2.13 8.82 -4.06
C ALA A 80 3.31 8.12 -4.75
N LYS A 81 3.80 8.66 -5.88
CA LYS A 81 4.94 8.08 -6.60
C LYS A 81 6.23 8.15 -5.80
N GLN A 82 6.44 9.25 -5.08
CA GLN A 82 7.57 9.37 -4.16
C GLN A 82 7.45 8.35 -3.02
N ILE A 83 6.30 8.26 -2.35
CA ILE A 83 6.07 7.33 -1.22
C ILE A 83 6.21 5.86 -1.65
N GLU A 84 5.77 5.52 -2.86
CA GLU A 84 5.91 4.18 -3.43
C GLU A 84 7.38 3.72 -3.44
N LEU A 85 8.28 4.61 -3.89
CA LEU A 85 9.68 4.31 -4.13
C LEU A 85 10.58 4.58 -2.92
N MET A 86 10.11 5.36 -1.94
CA MET A 86 10.81 5.54 -0.67
C MET A 86 10.91 4.20 0.07
N LEU A 87 12.10 3.90 0.61
CA LEU A 87 12.35 2.68 1.41
C LEU A 87 12.02 1.39 0.65
N GLU A 88 12.51 1.28 -0.58
CA GLU A 88 12.29 0.15 -1.50
C GLU A 88 10.90 0.13 -2.15
N GLY A 89 10.84 -0.34 -3.39
CA GLY A 89 9.60 -0.44 -4.17
C GLY A 89 8.72 -1.64 -3.79
N PRO A 90 7.48 -1.73 -4.31
CA PRO A 90 6.51 -2.75 -3.91
C PRO A 90 6.99 -4.19 -4.17
N ALA A 91 7.73 -4.44 -5.24
CA ALA A 91 8.28 -5.77 -5.54
C ALA A 91 9.32 -6.22 -4.50
N ALA A 92 10.20 -5.30 -4.07
CA ALA A 92 11.18 -5.59 -3.03
C ALA A 92 10.51 -5.82 -1.67
N GLN A 93 9.46 -5.05 -1.36
CA GLN A 93 8.65 -5.25 -0.15
C GLN A 93 7.93 -6.61 -0.16
N LEU A 94 7.41 -7.06 -1.31
CA LEU A 94 6.83 -8.40 -1.43
C LEU A 94 7.86 -9.50 -1.23
N ALA A 95 9.05 -9.37 -1.82
CA ALA A 95 10.12 -10.35 -1.65
C ALA A 95 10.51 -10.47 -0.16
N ARG A 96 10.76 -9.33 0.50
CA ARG A 96 11.05 -9.26 1.94
C ARG A 96 9.94 -9.89 2.78
N LEU A 97 8.67 -9.61 2.47
CA LEU A 97 7.55 -10.23 3.17
C LEU A 97 7.52 -11.74 2.96
N GLY A 98 7.83 -12.22 1.75
CA GLY A 98 7.96 -13.63 1.44
C GLY A 98 9.01 -14.32 2.31
N ASP A 99 10.20 -13.73 2.42
CA ASP A 99 11.28 -14.24 3.28
C ASP A 99 10.84 -14.32 4.75
N LEU A 100 10.21 -13.25 5.27
CA LEU A 100 9.72 -13.21 6.65
C LEU A 100 8.65 -14.25 6.98
N VAL A 101 7.79 -14.57 6.01
CA VAL A 101 6.75 -15.61 6.17
C VAL A 101 7.39 -17.00 6.08
N ALA A 102 8.33 -17.19 5.16
CA ALA A 102 9.06 -18.45 5.03
C ALA A 102 9.85 -18.78 6.31
N ASP A 103 10.54 -17.80 6.88
CA ASP A 103 11.31 -17.96 8.12
C ASP A 103 10.42 -18.35 9.30
N GLU A 104 9.26 -17.70 9.46
CA GLU A 104 8.29 -18.05 10.51
C GLU A 104 7.76 -19.48 10.35
N LEU A 105 7.42 -19.87 9.12
CA LEU A 105 6.93 -21.22 8.82
C LEU A 105 8.00 -22.27 9.10
N LEU A 106 9.24 -22.03 8.66
CA LEU A 106 10.37 -22.95 8.86
C LEU A 106 10.74 -23.09 10.34
N ALA A 107 10.68 -22.01 11.12
CA ALA A 107 10.91 -22.05 12.56
C ALA A 107 9.84 -22.86 13.32
N GLY A 108 8.63 -22.97 12.77
CA GLY A 108 7.54 -23.76 13.35
C GLY A 108 7.54 -25.25 12.96
N LEU A 109 8.41 -25.69 12.04
CA LEU A 109 8.49 -27.10 11.65
C LEU A 109 9.27 -27.91 12.70
N PRO A 110 8.84 -29.15 13.01
CA PRO A 110 9.67 -30.06 13.79
C PRO A 110 10.97 -30.34 13.03
N GLU A 111 12.07 -30.62 13.75
CA GLU A 111 13.33 -31.00 13.13
C GLU A 111 13.10 -32.17 12.14
N ARG A 112 13.61 -32.00 10.92
CA ARG A 112 13.49 -33.04 9.88
C ARG A 112 14.20 -34.31 10.37
N PRO A 113 13.59 -35.49 10.19
CA PRO A 113 14.19 -36.77 10.60
C PRO A 113 15.51 -37.05 9.86
#